data_AF-A0A0B7GUC4-F1
#
_entry.id   AF-A0A0B7GUC4-F1
#
_cell.length_a   1.000
_cell.length_b   1.000
_cell.length_c   1.000
_cell.angle_alpha   90.00
_cell.angle_beta   90.00
_cell.angle_gamma   90.00
#
_symmetry.space_group_name_H-M   'P 1'
#
loop_
_entity.id
_entity.type
_entity.pdbx_description
1 polymer ?
#
loop_
_entity_poly.entity_id
_entity_poly.type
_entity_poly.pdbx_seq_one_letter_code
_entity_poly.pdbx_strand_id
1 'polypeptide(L)' 'MSIDQITRGHVIANCLEGRCTVQQAALRLNLSRRRVQQLKKAFKEKGLAAMLHGNSQRPSAKKDLERN' A
#
# COMPACT_ATOMS: atom_id res chain seq x y z
N MET A 1 2.32 14.55 1.75
CA MET A 1 1.78 13.34 2.42
C MET A 1 0.33 13.62 2.75
N SER A 2 -0.64 12.89 2.17
CA SER A 2 -2.04 13.05 2.60
C SER A 2 -2.24 12.38 3.96
N ILE A 3 -3.19 12.89 4.77
CA ILE A 3 -3.54 12.33 6.08
C ILE A 3 -3.87 10.83 5.96
N ASP A 4 -4.50 10.44 4.85
CA ASP A 4 -4.84 9.06 4.51
C ASP A 4 -3.62 8.14 4.42
N GLN A 5 -2.49 8.65 3.90
CA GLN A 5 -1.26 7.88 3.77
C GLN A 5 -0.53 7.65 5.11
N ILE A 6 -0.58 8.64 6.00
CA ILE A 6 -0.01 8.53 7.36
C ILE A 6 -0.80 7.48 8.16
N THR A 7 -2.13 7.59 8.15
CA THR A 7 -3.03 6.64 8.81
C THR A 7 -2.83 5.22 8.27
N ARG A 8 -2.66 5.07 6.96
CA ARG A 8 -2.43 3.77 6.32
C ARG A 8 -1.12 3.11 6.78
N GLY A 9 -0.05 3.88 6.95
CA GLY A 9 1.23 3.37 7.48
C GLY A 9 1.11 2.87 8.91
N HIS A 10 0.47 3.66 9.77
CA HIS A 10 0.23 3.31 11.16
C HIS A 10 -0.61 2.03 11.33
N VAL A 11 -1.69 1.89 10.56
CA VAL A 11 -2.56 0.71 10.64
C VAL A 11 -1.83 -0.56 10.18
N ILE A 12 -1.01 -0.46 9.12
CA ILE A 12 -0.23 -1.62 8.63
C ILE A 12 0.90 -1.99 9.61
N ALA A 13 1.58 -1.00 10.21
CA ALA A 13 2.59 -1.24 11.24
C ALA A 13 1.99 -1.95 12.47
N ASN A 14 0.84 -1.49 12.96
CA ASN A 14 0.10 -2.15 14.04
C ASN A 14 -0.30 -3.60 13.67
N CYS A 15 -0.58 -3.87 12.39
CA CYS A 15 -0.91 -5.20 11.90
C CYS A 15 0.31 -6.13 11.77
N LEU A 16 1.52 -5.56 11.64
CA LEU A 16 2.79 -6.29 11.69
C LEU A 16 3.19 -6.64 13.13
N GLU A 17 2.96 -5.71 14.06
CA GLU A 17 3.22 -5.89 15.50
C GLU A 17 2.20 -6.81 16.20
N GLY A 18 1.19 -7.30 15.48
CA GLY A 18 0.14 -8.16 16.04
C GLY A 18 -0.92 -7.42 16.86
N ARG A 19 -0.87 -6.08 16.92
CA ARG A 19 -1.83 -5.24 17.65
C ARG A 19 -3.19 -5.16 16.97
N CYS A 20 -3.27 -5.44 15.67
CA CYS A 20 -4.54 -5.55 14.96
C CYS A 20 -4.53 -6.68 13.92
N THR A 21 -5.70 -7.26 13.65
CA THR A 21 -5.83 -8.31 12.64
C THR A 21 -5.95 -7.72 11.23
N VAL A 22 -5.65 -8.53 10.21
CA VAL A 22 -5.82 -8.15 8.79
C VAL A 22 -7.26 -7.70 8.50
N GLN A 23 -8.24 -8.29 9.17
CA GLN A 23 -9.66 -7.97 9.00
C GLN A 23 -10.03 -6.64 9.64
N GLN A 24 -9.49 -6.34 10.82
CA GLN A 24 -9.64 -5.05 11.47
C GLN A 24 -8.95 -3.93 10.69
N ALA A 25 -7.76 -4.19 10.14
CA ALA A 25 -7.05 -3.25 9.28
C ALA A 25 -7.80 -2.99 7.97
N ALA A 26 -8.40 -4.03 7.38
CA ALA A 26 -9.23 -3.93 6.18
C ALA A 26 -10.43 -3.01 6.40
N LEU A 27 -11.14 -3.17 7.51
CA LEU A 27 -12.27 -2.32 7.88
C LEU A 27 -11.84 -0.85 8.11
N ARG A 28 -10.75 -0.64 8.87
CA ARG A 28 -10.24 0.71 9.16
C ARG A 28 -9.74 1.46 7.94
N LEU A 29 -9.14 0.76 6.99
CA LEU A 29 -8.60 1.35 5.76
C LEU A 29 -9.60 1.32 4.60
N ASN A 30 -10.77 0.73 4.81
CA ASN A 30 -11.77 0.46 3.78
C ASN A 30 -11.14 -0.25 2.56
N LEU A 31 -10.30 -1.25 2.82
CA LEU A 31 -9.57 -2.03 1.83
C LEU A 31 -9.95 -3.50 1.91
N SER A 32 -9.76 -4.23 0.81
CA SER A 32 -9.89 -5.68 0.84
C SER A 32 -8.78 -6.32 1.68
N ARG A 33 -9.10 -7.46 2.31
CA ARG A 33 -8.12 -8.27 3.06
C ARG A 33 -6.87 -8.59 2.23
N ARG A 34 -7.06 -8.90 0.94
CA ARG A 34 -5.98 -9.13 -0.03
C ARG A 34 -5.07 -7.91 -0.18
N ARG A 35 -5.65 -6.71 -0.25
CA ARG A 35 -4.86 -5.48 -0.35
C ARG A 35 -4.05 -5.20 0.91
N VAL A 36 -4.63 -5.45 2.10
CA VAL A 36 -3.92 -5.34 3.38
C VAL A 36 -2.73 -6.31 3.44
N GLN A 37 -2.90 -7.56 2.98
CA GLN A 37 -1.81 -8.52 2.89
C GLN A 37 -0.69 -8.08 1.94
N GLN A 38 -1.04 -7.52 0.78
CA GLN A 38 -0.05 -6.94 -0.14
C GLN A 38 0.72 -5.78 0.48
N LEU A 39 0.02 -4.87 1.16
CA LEU A 39 0.64 -3.74 1.86
C LEU A 39 1.57 -4.22 2.97
N LYS A 40 1.14 -5.24 3.73
CA LYS A 40 1.96 -5.88 4.77
C LYS A 40 3.23 -6.51 4.19
N LYS A 41 3.15 -7.18 3.03
CA LYS A 41 4.30 -7.73 2.31
C LYS A 41 5.24 -6.62 1.82
N ALA A 42 4.71 -5.60 1.17
CA ALA A 42 5.49 -4.47 0.66
C ALA A 42 6.21 -3.70 1.79
N PHE A 43 5.54 -3.54 2.93
CA PHE A 43 6.12 -2.91 4.12
C PHE A 43 7.28 -3.74 4.70
N LYS A 44 7.18 -5.08 4.68
CA LYS A 44 8.25 -5.97 5.15
C LYS A 44 9.47 -5.97 4.22
N GLU A 45 9.25 -5.91 2.90
CA GLU A 45 10.33 -5.98 1.90
C GLU A 45 11.06 -4.65 1.69
N LYS A 46 10.34 -3.53 1.76
CA LYS A 46 10.85 -2.22 1.33
C LYS A 46 10.50 -1.08 2.29
N GLY A 47 9.90 -1.38 3.44
CA GLY A 47 9.52 -0.39 4.45
C GLY A 47 8.34 0.49 4.05
N LEU A 48 8.13 1.54 4.85
CA LEU A 48 7.02 2.50 4.70
C LEU A 48 7.02 3.18 3.32
N ALA A 49 8.20 3.46 2.76
CA ALA A 49 8.35 4.16 1.48
C ALA A 49 7.67 3.42 0.31
N ALA A 50 7.79 2.09 0.24
CA ALA A 50 7.14 1.30 -0.81
C ALA A 50 5.63 1.16 -0.63
N MET A 51 5.13 1.26 0.61
CA MET A 51 3.71 1.31 0.86
C MET A 51 3.10 2.64 0.40
N LEU A 52 3.84 3.74 0.61
CA LEU A 52 3.44 5.10 0.23
C LEU A 52 3.50 5.34 -1.29
N HIS A 53 4.50 4.76 -1.96
CA HIS A 53 4.80 5.01 -3.39
C HIS A 53 4.66 3.77 -4.28
N GLY A 54 3.94 2.73 -3.84
CA GLY A 54 3.88 1.41 -4.48
C GLY A 54 3.38 1.35 -5.92
N ASN A 55 3.03 2.49 -6.53
CA ASN A 55 2.68 2.59 -7.95
C ASN A 55 3.39 3.74 -8.70
N SER A 56 4.21 4.56 -8.05
CA SER A 56 4.85 5.74 -8.69
C SER A 56 6.10 5.40 -9.50
N GLN A 57 6.69 4.21 -9.33
CA GLN A 57 7.90 3.79 -10.05
C GLN A 57 7.65 2.82 -11.20
N ARG A 58 6.40 2.47 -11.51
CA ARG A 58 6.11 1.85 -12.81
C ARG A 58 6.01 2.99 -13.81
N PRO A 59 7.01 3.22 -14.71
CA PRO A 59 6.76 4.06 -15.85
C PRO A 59 5.55 3.47 -16.56
N SER A 60 4.50 4.27 -16.69
CA SER A 60 3.36 3.90 -17.51
C SER A 60 3.93 3.56 -18.88
N ALA A 61 3.78 2.31 -19.33
CA ALA A 61 4.19 1.91 -20.66
C ALA A 61 3.32 2.71 -21.63
N LYS A 62 3.83 3.87 -22.07
CA LYS A 62 3.29 4.58 -23.22
C LYS A 62 3.56 3.66 -24.40
N LYS A 63 2.58 2.81 -24.73
CA LYS A 63 2.57 2.08 -25.98
C LYS A 63 2.30 3.07 -27.09
N ASP A 64 3.23 3.08 -28.05
CA ASP A 64 3.20 3.59 -29.41
C ASP A 64 1.83 3.97 -30.01
N LEU A 65 1.73 5.22 -30.46
CA LEU A 65 1.02 5.75 -31.64
C LEU A 65 1.12 7.29 -31.46
N GLU A 66 1.85 8.06 -32.26
CA GLU A 66 1.57 8.32 -33.67
C GLU A 66 2.86 8.51 -34.46
N ARG A 67 3.07 7.61 -35.42
CA ARG A 67 3.95 7.80 -36.57
C ARG A 67 3.01 8.04 -37.75
N ASN A 68 2.75 9.31 -38.08
CA ASN A 68 2.20 9.72 -39.37
C ASN A 68 2.79 11.11 -39.71
#